data_AF-A0A9E5K801-F1
#
_entry.id   AF-A0A9E5K801-F1
#
_cell.length_a   1.000
_cell.length_b   1.000
_cell.length_c   1.000
_cell.angle_alpha   90.00
_cell.angle_beta   90.00
_cell.angle_gamma   90.00
#
_symmetry.space_group_name_H-M   'P 1'
#
loop_
_entity.id
_entity.type
_entity.pdbx_description
1 polymer ?
#
loop_
_entity_poly.entity_id
_entity_poly.type
_entity_poly.pdbx_seq_one_letter_code
_entity_poly.pdbx_strand_id
1 'polypeptide(L)'
;MKSKEPISTKERHQRRTAFLSHIKGGVAILFSAPHLIRNNDVHHAYRQDSNFFYLTGLEEPESACILDPQSKKPFTLFVEPRDKVKELWEGRMLGLEGAREKLGADTALSSKDGHVFDEAVIEALQKADRLYYRVGVNPHQDQRIFSLMARAAKKLGRTGRSLWTLMDPSEVLGEMRLVKTPSEITCLQVAANITAQAHTEAMRYCKPGMYEFELEAALFHSFRAAGAGRLGYGSIVASGENACILHYVNNDRKMTEKDLILIDAGAEFEYYTADITRCFPVGNRFSPEQREVYQSVLLAQKECVAMAKPGRTLKEIHNHAVEVLTEELKRLKV
;
A
#
# COMPACT_ATOMS: atom_id res chain seq x y z
N MET A 1 -4.36 -22.97 -5.98
CA MET A 1 -2.89 -22.87 -5.86
C MET A 1 -2.59 -21.91 -4.73
N LYS A 2 -2.15 -22.38 -3.55
CA LYS A 2 -1.49 -21.49 -2.59
C LYS A 2 -0.11 -21.21 -3.17
N SER A 3 0.07 -20.07 -3.83
CA SER A 3 1.38 -19.71 -4.40
C SER A 3 2.40 -19.66 -3.28
N LYS A 4 3.64 -20.07 -3.59
CA LYS A 4 4.82 -19.68 -2.81
C LYS A 4 4.71 -18.18 -2.51
N GLU A 5 5.09 -17.74 -1.31
CA GLU A 5 5.21 -16.32 -0.98
C GLU A 5 5.93 -15.63 -2.15
N PRO A 6 5.27 -14.71 -2.87
CA PRO A 6 5.82 -14.21 -4.13
C PRO A 6 7.05 -13.35 -3.91
N ILE A 7 7.13 -12.69 -2.75
CA ILE A 7 8.36 -12.08 -2.24
C ILE A 7 8.97 -13.06 -1.24
N SER A 8 10.24 -13.43 -1.42
CA SER A 8 10.92 -14.37 -0.52
C SER A 8 11.56 -13.70 0.70
N THR A 9 11.86 -14.47 1.75
CA THR A 9 12.66 -14.00 2.90
C THR A 9 14.04 -13.49 2.45
N LYS A 10 14.65 -14.13 1.44
CA LYS A 10 15.93 -13.69 0.85
C LYS A 10 15.81 -12.30 0.23
N GLU A 11 14.75 -12.04 -0.54
CA GLU A 11 14.52 -10.72 -1.14
C GLU A 11 14.29 -9.65 -0.05
N ARG A 12 13.55 -9.96 1.01
CA ARG A 12 13.39 -9.04 2.15
C ARG A 12 14.70 -8.76 2.87
N HIS A 13 15.56 -9.76 3.02
CA HIS A 13 16.90 -9.55 3.55
C HIS A 13 17.73 -8.61 2.65
N GLN A 14 17.63 -8.74 1.33
CA GLN A 14 18.28 -7.81 0.38
C GLN A 14 17.74 -6.39 0.51
N ARG A 15 16.42 -6.22 0.65
CA ARG A 15 15.79 -4.91 0.91
C ARG A 15 16.32 -4.28 2.20
N ARG A 16 16.35 -5.04 3.30
CA ARG A 16 16.92 -4.56 4.58
C ARG A 16 18.39 -4.18 4.42
N THR A 17 19.19 -5.00 3.75
CA THR A 17 20.61 -4.71 3.49
C THR A 17 20.80 -3.42 2.69
N ALA A 18 20.01 -3.24 1.62
CA ALA A 18 20.04 -2.02 0.82
C ALA A 18 19.62 -0.80 1.66
N PHE A 19 18.54 -0.90 2.45
CA PHE A 19 18.11 0.19 3.32
C PHE A 19 19.17 0.56 4.38
N LEU A 20 19.74 -0.44 5.07
CA LEU A 20 20.84 -0.26 6.03
C LEU A 20 22.05 0.46 5.41
N SER A 21 22.33 0.23 4.13
CA SER A 21 23.41 0.92 3.40
C SER A 21 23.13 2.39 3.10
N HIS A 22 21.86 2.83 3.11
CA HIS A 22 21.47 4.24 2.94
C HIS A 22 21.46 5.00 4.26
N ILE A 23 21.11 4.34 5.37
CA ILE A 23 21.01 4.96 6.70
C ILE A 23 22.31 4.93 7.51
N LYS A 24 23.48 4.93 6.87
CA LYS A 24 24.79 4.78 7.55
C LYS A 24 24.94 5.77 8.71
N GLY A 25 25.37 5.27 9.87
CA GLY A 25 25.50 6.04 11.11
C GLY A 25 24.18 6.39 11.79
N GLY A 26 23.03 6.02 11.21
CA GLY A 26 21.72 6.14 11.82
C GLY A 26 21.15 4.82 12.31
N VAL A 27 20.01 4.89 12.99
CA VAL A 27 19.14 3.77 13.34
C VAL A 27 17.74 4.06 12.84
N ALA A 28 17.02 3.05 12.33
CA ALA A 28 15.61 3.20 12.00
C ALA A 28 14.71 2.43 12.98
N ILE A 29 13.60 3.05 13.35
CA ILE A 29 12.55 2.43 14.17
C ILE A 29 11.24 2.53 13.38
N LEU A 30 10.66 1.38 13.05
CA LEU A 30 9.39 1.31 12.35
C LEU A 30 8.38 0.52 13.19
N PHE A 31 7.14 0.97 13.18
CA PHE A 31 6.01 0.30 13.83
C PHE A 31 5.07 -0.30 12.80
N SER A 32 4.38 -1.38 13.19
CA SER A 32 3.23 -1.88 12.45
C SER A 32 2.10 -0.84 12.44
N ALA A 33 1.22 -0.90 11.44
CA ALA A 33 -0.01 -0.14 11.43
C ALA A 33 -0.88 -0.47 12.67
N PRO A 34 -1.56 0.52 13.26
CA PRO A 34 -2.51 0.27 14.34
C PRO A 34 -3.78 -0.37 13.81
N HIS A 35 -4.56 -0.97 14.71
CA HIS A 35 -5.96 -1.27 14.40
C HIS A 35 -6.75 0.02 14.22
N LEU A 36 -7.65 0.04 13.24
CA LEU A 36 -8.60 1.12 13.05
C LEU A 36 -9.98 0.66 13.51
N ILE A 37 -10.55 1.38 14.47
CA ILE A 37 -11.89 1.11 14.99
C ILE A 37 -12.92 1.51 13.94
N ARG A 38 -13.85 0.62 13.63
CA ARG A 38 -15.04 0.90 12.80
C ARG A 38 -16.18 1.42 13.67
N ASN A 39 -16.56 0.64 14.69
CA ASN A 39 -17.58 1.01 15.67
C ASN A 39 -17.40 0.21 16.96
N ASN A 40 -17.30 0.87 18.10
CA ASN A 40 -17.07 0.25 19.40
C ASN A 40 -15.87 -0.72 19.40
N ASP A 41 -16.12 -2.01 19.59
CA ASP A 41 -15.15 -3.12 19.61
C ASP A 41 -14.90 -3.75 18.22
N VAL A 42 -15.60 -3.29 17.18
CA VAL A 42 -15.44 -3.77 15.81
C VAL A 42 -14.37 -2.95 15.09
N HIS A 43 -13.39 -3.65 14.52
CA HIS A 43 -12.32 -3.05 13.74
C HIS A 43 -12.58 -3.14 12.23
N HIS A 44 -11.97 -2.23 11.48
CA HIS A 44 -11.78 -2.41 10.04
C HIS A 44 -10.85 -3.59 9.77
N ALA A 45 -10.93 -4.15 8.56
CA ALA A 45 -9.99 -5.17 8.12
C ALA A 45 -8.55 -4.64 8.22
N TYR A 46 -7.67 -5.42 8.84
CA TYR A 46 -6.29 -5.00 9.08
C TYR A 46 -5.53 -4.85 7.76
N ARG A 47 -4.76 -3.77 7.64
CA ARG A 47 -3.84 -3.51 6.54
C ARG A 47 -2.55 -2.93 7.11
N GLN A 48 -1.47 -3.67 6.93
CA GLN A 48 -0.15 -3.30 7.46
C GLN A 48 0.36 -1.99 6.84
N ASP A 49 1.26 -1.29 7.53
CA ASP A 49 2.04 -0.20 6.95
C ASP A 49 2.91 -0.72 5.80
N SER A 50 2.87 -0.07 4.64
CA SER A 50 3.57 -0.56 3.46
C SER A 50 5.09 -0.57 3.59
N ASN A 51 5.69 0.36 4.34
CA ASN A 51 7.13 0.40 4.56
C ASN A 51 7.56 -0.70 5.54
N PHE A 52 6.79 -0.90 6.61
CA PHE A 52 6.99 -1.99 7.54
C PHE A 52 6.88 -3.35 6.83
N PHE A 53 5.80 -3.58 6.08
CA PHE A 53 5.59 -4.81 5.32
C PHE A 53 6.68 -5.05 4.27
N TYR A 54 7.10 -4.00 3.56
CA TYR A 54 8.14 -4.09 2.54
C TYR A 54 9.46 -4.65 3.07
N LEU A 55 9.82 -4.30 4.31
CA LEU A 55 11.06 -4.74 4.97
C LEU A 55 10.92 -6.04 5.75
N THR A 56 9.76 -6.29 6.37
CA THR A 56 9.56 -7.40 7.32
C THR A 56 8.77 -8.56 6.73
N GLY A 57 7.75 -8.28 5.92
CA GLY A 57 6.73 -9.25 5.51
C GLY A 57 5.73 -9.62 6.60
N LEU A 58 5.77 -8.97 7.76
CA LEU A 58 4.89 -9.26 8.89
C LEU A 58 3.55 -8.53 8.73
N GLU A 59 2.45 -9.28 8.74
CA GLU A 59 1.08 -8.73 8.72
C GLU A 59 0.45 -8.64 10.12
N GLU A 60 1.20 -8.90 11.18
CA GLU A 60 0.69 -8.81 12.55
C GLU A 60 0.76 -7.36 13.08
N PRO A 61 -0.28 -6.90 13.80
CA PRO A 61 -0.29 -5.63 14.51
C PRO A 61 0.64 -5.66 15.73
N GLU A 62 0.65 -4.58 16.51
CA GLU A 62 1.38 -4.46 17.79
C GLU A 62 2.84 -4.90 17.72
N SER A 63 3.47 -4.62 16.59
CA SER A 63 4.82 -5.04 16.25
C SER A 63 5.70 -3.84 15.91
N ALA A 64 7.00 -4.01 16.05
CA ALA A 64 7.98 -2.97 15.72
C ALA A 64 9.27 -3.60 15.22
N CYS A 65 10.10 -2.86 14.51
CA CYS A 65 11.46 -3.28 14.22
C CYS A 65 12.47 -2.16 14.45
N ILE A 66 13.68 -2.58 14.82
CA ILE A 66 14.87 -1.73 14.86
C ILE A 66 15.82 -2.23 13.78
N LEU A 67 16.25 -1.31 12.93
CA LEU A 67 17.27 -1.53 11.90
C LEU A 67 18.50 -0.70 12.23
N ASP A 68 19.55 -1.38 12.68
CA ASP A 68 20.79 -0.76 13.15
C ASP A 68 22.00 -1.29 12.34
N PRO A 69 22.55 -0.50 11.40
CA PRO A 69 23.70 -0.91 10.58
C PRO A 69 25.00 -1.08 11.38
N GLN A 70 25.04 -0.63 12.64
CA GLN A 70 26.21 -0.74 13.52
C GLN A 70 26.17 -2.00 14.39
N SER A 71 25.02 -2.66 14.48
CA SER A 71 24.85 -3.91 15.20
C SER A 71 25.32 -5.10 14.37
N LYS A 72 25.91 -6.10 15.04
CA LYS A 72 26.16 -7.43 14.44
C LYS A 72 24.87 -8.20 14.15
N LYS A 73 23.75 -7.76 14.73
CA LYS A 73 22.40 -8.27 14.54
C LYS A 73 21.51 -7.10 14.10
N PRO A 74 21.65 -6.65 12.85
CA PRO A 74 21.10 -5.36 12.42
C PRO A 74 19.57 -5.34 12.35
N PHE A 75 18.90 -6.49 12.29
CA PHE A 75 17.44 -6.57 12.24
C PHE A 75 16.87 -7.21 13.50
N THR A 76 16.34 -6.35 14.39
CA THR A 76 15.59 -6.76 15.58
C THR A 76 14.11 -6.56 15.34
N LEU A 77 13.31 -7.61 15.53
CA LEU A 77 11.86 -7.59 15.35
C LEU A 77 11.16 -7.85 16.70
N PHE A 78 10.22 -6.98 17.03
CA PHE A 78 9.36 -7.09 18.22
C PHE A 78 8.01 -7.61 17.76
N VAL A 79 7.64 -8.79 18.25
CA VAL A 79 6.36 -9.45 17.93
C VAL A 79 5.74 -9.98 19.20
N GLU A 80 4.44 -10.23 19.16
CA GLU A 80 3.76 -10.85 20.29
C GLU A 80 4.20 -12.32 20.42
N PRO A 81 4.61 -12.78 21.61
CA PRO A 81 4.84 -14.20 21.84
C PRO A 81 3.55 -14.99 21.61
N ARG A 82 3.66 -16.25 21.17
CA ARG A 82 2.49 -17.11 20.97
C ARG A 82 1.72 -17.27 22.27
N ASP A 83 0.41 -17.08 22.20
CA ASP A 83 -0.51 -17.21 23.32
C ASP A 83 -1.63 -18.17 22.91
N LYS A 84 -1.73 -19.32 23.59
CA LYS A 84 -2.70 -20.37 23.23
C LYS A 84 -4.15 -19.90 23.32
N VAL A 85 -4.45 -18.99 24.25
CA VAL A 85 -5.80 -18.46 24.41
C VAL A 85 -6.08 -17.50 23.26
N LYS A 86 -5.19 -16.52 23.01
CA LYS A 86 -5.38 -15.59 21.89
C LYS A 86 -5.44 -16.32 20.55
N GLU A 87 -4.62 -17.34 20.35
CA GLU A 87 -4.64 -18.14 19.12
C GLU A 87 -5.95 -18.90 18.90
N LEU A 88 -6.64 -19.28 19.98
CA LEU A 88 -7.97 -19.90 19.91
C LEU A 88 -9.04 -18.91 19.47
N TRP A 89 -8.96 -17.65 19.91
CA TRP A 89 -9.97 -16.62 19.64
C TRP A 89 -9.72 -15.83 18.35
N GLU A 90 -8.47 -15.47 18.08
CA GLU A 90 -8.08 -14.49 17.05
C GLU A 90 -7.30 -15.10 15.89
N GLY A 91 -6.86 -16.36 16.04
CA GLY A 91 -6.11 -17.09 15.02
C GLY A 91 -4.61 -17.16 15.31
N ARG A 92 -3.90 -17.90 14.46
CA ARG A 92 -2.49 -18.27 14.69
C ARG A 92 -1.58 -17.05 14.75
N MET A 93 -0.58 -17.11 15.62
CA MET A 93 0.42 -16.07 15.78
C MET A 93 1.79 -16.59 15.34
N LEU A 94 2.60 -15.73 14.73
CA LEU A 94 3.93 -16.04 14.25
C LEU A 94 4.88 -16.36 15.41
N GLY A 95 4.84 -15.53 16.45
CA GLY A 95 5.69 -15.64 17.63
C GLY A 95 7.17 -15.39 17.37
N LEU A 96 7.96 -15.46 18.45
CA LEU A 96 9.40 -15.16 18.43
C LEU A 96 10.19 -16.12 17.53
N GLU A 97 9.84 -17.41 17.53
CA GLU A 97 10.49 -18.43 16.71
C GLU A 97 10.18 -18.20 15.22
N GLY A 98 8.91 -18.00 14.88
CA GLY A 98 8.51 -17.70 13.50
C GLY A 98 9.11 -16.40 12.96
N ALA A 99 9.26 -15.38 13.80
CA ALA A 99 9.95 -14.14 13.44
C ALA A 99 11.41 -14.38 13.01
N ARG A 100 12.12 -15.32 13.67
CA ARG A 100 13.49 -15.69 13.31
C ARG A 100 13.52 -16.56 12.07
N GLU A 101 12.76 -17.65 12.08
CA GLU A 101 12.85 -18.70 11.06
C GLU A 101 12.22 -18.29 9.72
N LYS A 102 11.07 -17.60 9.75
CA LYS A 102 10.31 -17.26 8.54
C LYS A 102 10.64 -15.88 8.00
N LEU A 103 10.82 -14.89 8.88
CA LEU A 103 11.09 -13.50 8.46
C LEU A 103 12.59 -13.13 8.47
N GLY A 104 13.43 -14.00 9.03
CA GLY A 104 14.88 -13.81 9.07
C GLY A 104 15.29 -12.67 10.01
N ALA A 105 14.62 -12.54 11.15
CA ALA A 105 15.03 -11.63 12.22
C ALA A 105 16.31 -12.15 12.91
N ASP A 106 17.33 -11.31 13.02
CA ASP A 106 18.57 -11.65 13.74
C ASP A 106 18.30 -11.78 15.24
N THR A 107 17.38 -10.94 15.73
CA THR A 107 16.85 -10.97 17.10
C THR A 107 15.33 -10.83 17.03
N ALA A 108 14.61 -11.71 17.72
CA ALA A 108 13.17 -11.56 17.95
C ALA A 108 12.88 -11.41 19.44
N LEU A 109 12.15 -10.36 19.81
CA LEU A 109 11.83 -9.96 21.18
C LEU A 109 10.32 -9.78 21.35
N SER A 110 9.84 -9.87 22.59
CA SER A 110 8.42 -9.70 22.92
C SER A 110 8.00 -8.25 22.74
N SER A 111 6.92 -7.99 21.99
CA SER A 111 6.29 -6.66 21.95
C SER A 111 5.45 -6.35 23.19
N LYS A 112 5.04 -7.37 23.96
CA LYS A 112 4.31 -7.21 25.24
C LYS A 112 5.18 -6.63 26.35
N ASP A 113 6.49 -6.85 26.28
CA ASP A 113 7.42 -6.29 27.27
C ASP A 113 7.92 -4.93 26.81
N GLY A 114 7.27 -3.88 27.30
CA GLY A 114 7.63 -2.51 26.97
C GLY A 114 9.06 -2.13 27.42
N HIS A 115 9.57 -2.72 28.50
CA HIS A 115 10.91 -2.43 28.98
C HIS A 115 11.98 -2.99 28.03
N VAL A 116 11.75 -4.16 27.46
CA VAL A 116 12.64 -4.77 26.47
C VAL A 116 12.75 -3.92 25.21
N PHE A 117 11.62 -3.40 24.71
CA PHE A 117 11.63 -2.46 23.58
C PHE A 117 12.39 -1.17 23.93
N ASP A 118 12.08 -0.57 25.07
CA ASP A 118 12.68 0.70 25.51
C ASP A 118 14.21 0.62 25.62
N GLU A 119 14.73 -0.44 26.24
CA GLU A 119 16.18 -0.60 26.41
C GLU A 119 16.88 -0.89 25.07
N ALA A 120 16.25 -1.66 24.17
CA ALA A 120 16.80 -1.90 22.83
C ALA A 120 16.87 -0.60 22.00
N VAL A 121 15.84 0.24 22.06
CA VAL A 121 15.86 1.56 21.40
C VAL A 121 16.96 2.44 21.97
N ILE A 122 17.08 2.50 23.31
CA ILE A 122 18.11 3.32 23.96
C ILE A 122 19.52 2.83 23.62
N GLU A 123 19.76 1.53 23.58
CA GLU A 123 21.06 0.98 23.19
C GLU A 123 21.41 1.35 21.75
N ALA A 124 20.46 1.20 20.82
CA ALA A 124 20.69 1.53 19.41
C ALA A 124 20.95 3.04 19.23
N LEU A 125 20.22 3.90 19.94
CA LEU A 125 20.42 5.35 19.91
C LEU A 125 21.80 5.78 20.41
N GLN A 126 22.40 5.07 21.39
CA GLN A 126 23.72 5.45 21.92
C GLN A 126 24.85 5.39 20.88
N LYS A 127 24.67 4.60 19.82
CA LYS A 127 25.67 4.39 18.77
C LYS A 127 25.34 5.23 17.52
N ALA A 128 24.11 5.70 17.38
CA ALA A 128 23.63 6.41 16.20
C ALA A 128 23.76 7.94 16.31
N ASP A 129 24.04 8.58 15.17
CA ASP A 129 24.01 10.04 15.02
C ASP A 129 22.67 10.53 14.42
N ARG A 130 21.87 9.61 13.86
CA ARG A 130 20.57 9.89 13.22
C ARG A 130 19.51 8.89 13.64
N LEU A 131 18.28 9.36 13.82
CA LEU A 131 17.11 8.52 14.02
C LEU A 131 16.20 8.63 12.80
N TYR A 132 15.97 7.52 12.12
CA TYR A 132 14.96 7.39 11.07
C TYR A 132 13.65 6.92 11.70
N TYR A 133 12.71 7.83 11.87
CA TYR A 133 11.42 7.59 12.49
C TYR A 133 10.34 8.50 11.88
N ARG A 134 9.17 7.94 11.54
CA ARG A 134 8.06 8.70 10.97
C ARG A 134 7.15 9.23 12.08
N VAL A 135 7.25 10.52 12.36
CA VAL A 135 6.40 11.23 13.34
C VAL A 135 5.00 11.47 12.78
N GLY A 136 3.98 11.47 13.65
CA GLY A 136 2.62 11.87 13.31
C GLY A 136 1.69 10.73 12.90
N VAL A 137 2.16 9.48 12.95
CA VAL A 137 1.32 8.31 12.69
C VAL A 137 0.52 7.91 13.93
N ASN A 138 1.19 7.89 15.08
CA ASN A 138 0.60 7.49 16.35
C ASN A 138 1.17 8.36 17.48
N PRO A 139 0.39 9.29 18.04
CA PRO A 139 0.85 10.21 19.08
C PRO A 139 1.43 9.53 20.32
N HIS A 140 0.93 8.34 20.70
CA HIS A 140 1.46 7.60 21.84
C HIS A 140 2.85 7.02 21.55
N GLN A 141 3.07 6.53 20.33
CA GLN A 141 4.39 6.07 19.89
C GLN A 141 5.36 7.24 19.78
N ASP A 142 4.93 8.37 19.23
CA ASP A 142 5.74 9.60 19.14
C ASP A 142 6.23 10.04 20.52
N GLN A 143 5.31 10.14 21.49
CA GLN A 143 5.64 10.51 22.87
C GLN A 143 6.63 9.52 23.50
N ARG A 144 6.44 8.21 23.28
CA ARG A 144 7.34 7.17 23.78
C ARG A 144 8.73 7.32 23.17
N ILE A 145 8.85 7.46 21.85
CA ILE A 145 10.14 7.63 21.17
C ILE A 145 10.87 8.87 21.68
N PHE A 146 10.20 10.02 21.81
CA PHE A 146 10.84 11.23 22.33
C PHE A 146 11.29 11.08 23.80
N SER A 147 10.51 10.38 24.63
CA SER A 147 10.92 10.02 26.00
C SER A 147 12.18 9.13 26.01
N LEU A 148 12.26 8.15 25.10
CA LEU A 148 13.42 7.28 24.95
C LEU A 148 14.65 8.02 24.45
N MET A 149 14.50 8.97 23.52
CA MET A 149 15.58 9.86 23.11
C MET A 149 16.12 10.66 24.29
N ALA A 150 15.23 11.24 25.12
CA ALA A 150 15.64 11.97 26.32
C ALA A 150 16.38 11.07 27.35
N ARG A 151 15.91 9.83 27.54
CA ARG A 151 16.59 8.83 28.39
C ARG A 151 17.96 8.43 27.83
N ALA A 152 18.06 8.19 26.52
CA ALA A 152 19.32 7.88 25.86
C ALA A 152 20.32 9.04 25.97
N ALA A 153 19.86 10.29 25.80
CA ALA A 153 20.70 11.48 25.91
C ALA A 153 21.31 11.61 27.31
N LYS A 154 20.52 11.32 28.36
CA LYS A 154 21.02 11.29 29.75
C LYS A 154 22.11 10.24 29.95
N LYS A 155 21.97 9.05 29.36
CA LYS A 155 22.99 7.98 29.43
C LYS A 155 24.28 8.35 28.70
N LEU A 156 24.20 9.13 27.61
CA LEU A 156 25.37 9.62 26.87
C LEU A 156 26.16 10.72 27.61
N GLY A 157 25.59 11.34 28.64
CA GLY A 157 26.29 12.29 29.52
C GLY A 157 26.93 13.46 28.76
N ARG A 158 28.22 13.74 29.04
CA ARG A 158 28.98 14.87 28.45
C ARG A 158 29.68 14.54 27.14
N THR A 159 29.37 13.42 26.50
CA THR A 159 30.02 13.00 25.23
C THR A 159 29.70 13.90 24.04
N GLY A 160 28.71 14.78 24.17
CA GLY A 160 28.25 15.66 23.07
C GLY A 160 27.41 14.97 22.00
N ARG A 161 27.17 13.65 22.12
CA ARG A 161 26.44 12.82 21.15
C ARG A 161 24.90 12.83 21.30
N SER A 162 24.34 13.84 21.96
CA SER A 162 22.91 13.87 22.31
C SER A 162 22.00 14.55 21.27
N LEU A 163 22.50 14.80 20.06
CA LEU A 163 21.77 15.52 19.00
C LEU A 163 21.55 14.59 17.80
N TRP A 164 20.61 13.65 17.94
CA TRP A 164 20.17 12.87 16.79
C TRP A 164 19.46 13.78 15.78
N THR A 165 19.88 13.72 14.52
CA THR A 165 19.05 14.27 13.44
C THR A 165 17.88 13.32 13.20
N LEU A 166 16.65 13.84 13.29
CA LEU A 166 15.44 13.09 12.98
C LEU A 166 15.20 13.11 11.47
N MET A 167 14.97 11.94 10.88
CA MET A 167 14.71 11.76 9.45
C MET A 167 13.49 10.86 9.24
N ASP A 168 12.72 11.06 8.17
CA ASP A 168 11.64 10.13 7.80
C ASP A 168 12.22 8.96 6.97
N PRO A 169 12.09 7.69 7.40
CA PRO A 169 12.54 6.54 6.62
C PRO A 169 11.83 6.42 5.27
N SER A 170 10.66 7.06 5.11
CA SER A 170 9.85 7.00 3.90
C SER A 170 10.52 7.64 2.69
N GLU A 171 11.44 8.59 2.87
CA GLU A 171 12.20 9.18 1.75
C GLU A 171 13.07 8.11 1.08
N VAL A 172 13.87 7.40 1.87
CA VAL A 172 14.73 6.32 1.38
C VAL A 172 13.90 5.14 0.86
N LEU A 173 12.90 4.71 1.64
CA LEU A 173 12.07 3.57 1.27
C LEU A 173 11.17 3.86 0.06
N GLY A 174 10.76 5.11 -0.13
CA GLY A 174 10.02 5.57 -1.30
C GLY A 174 10.82 5.36 -2.59
N GLU A 175 12.07 5.81 -2.60
CA GLU A 175 13.00 5.61 -3.73
C GLU A 175 13.27 4.13 -3.99
N MET A 176 13.48 3.34 -2.94
CA MET A 176 13.67 1.89 -3.09
C MET A 176 12.43 1.18 -3.65
N ARG A 177 11.23 1.61 -3.27
CA ARG A 177 9.95 1.05 -3.75
C ARG A 177 9.54 1.59 -5.12
N LEU A 178 10.17 2.66 -5.61
CA LEU A 178 9.87 3.24 -6.90
C LEU A 178 10.22 2.27 -8.04
N VAL A 179 11.38 1.61 -7.95
CA VAL A 179 11.85 0.62 -8.92
C VAL A 179 11.54 -0.79 -8.44
N LYS A 180 10.71 -1.52 -9.20
CA LYS A 180 10.19 -2.83 -8.81
C LYS A 180 11.16 -3.95 -9.17
N THR A 181 11.31 -4.93 -8.29
CA THR A 181 12.00 -6.19 -8.62
C THR A 181 11.14 -7.07 -9.54
N PRO A 182 11.71 -8.10 -10.21
CA PRO A 182 10.94 -9.04 -11.00
C PRO A 182 9.80 -9.73 -10.22
N SER A 183 10.01 -10.02 -8.93
CA SER A 183 8.99 -10.62 -8.05
C SER A 183 7.83 -9.65 -7.82
N GLU A 184 8.13 -8.36 -7.63
CA GLU A 184 7.12 -7.31 -7.45
C GLU A 184 6.32 -7.05 -8.72
N ILE A 185 6.99 -7.04 -9.88
CA ILE A 185 6.32 -6.97 -11.19
C ILE A 185 5.38 -8.15 -11.37
N THR A 186 5.77 -9.36 -10.92
CA THR A 186 4.90 -10.53 -10.96
C THR A 186 3.64 -10.33 -10.10
N CYS A 187 3.77 -9.79 -8.89
CA CYS A 187 2.60 -9.45 -8.06
C CYS A 187 1.69 -8.42 -8.72
N LEU A 188 2.26 -7.35 -9.28
CA LEU A 188 1.52 -6.32 -10.02
C LEU A 188 0.79 -6.91 -11.23
N GLN A 189 1.44 -7.81 -11.97
CA GLN A 189 0.82 -8.48 -13.12
C GLN A 189 -0.36 -9.36 -12.68
N VAL A 190 -0.25 -10.07 -11.56
CA VAL A 190 -1.36 -10.85 -10.99
C VAL A 190 -2.51 -9.91 -10.58
N ALA A 191 -2.23 -8.83 -9.86
CA ALA A 191 -3.24 -7.83 -9.50
C ALA A 191 -3.94 -7.25 -10.74
N ALA A 192 -3.18 -6.93 -11.80
CA ALA A 192 -3.71 -6.39 -13.05
C ALA A 192 -4.59 -7.41 -13.79
N ASN A 193 -4.18 -8.68 -13.84
CA ASN A 193 -4.96 -9.75 -14.47
C ASN A 193 -6.29 -9.97 -13.75
N ILE A 194 -6.26 -10.06 -12.41
CA ILE A 194 -7.46 -10.17 -11.57
C ILE A 194 -8.38 -8.97 -11.80
N THR A 195 -7.81 -7.77 -11.83
CA THR A 195 -8.58 -6.52 -12.01
C THR A 195 -9.22 -6.46 -13.39
N ALA A 196 -8.47 -6.74 -14.45
CA ALA A 196 -8.98 -6.76 -15.82
C ALA A 196 -10.09 -7.81 -16.02
N GLN A 197 -9.95 -8.98 -15.40
CA GLN A 197 -11.00 -9.99 -15.40
C GLN A 197 -12.27 -9.48 -14.72
N ALA A 198 -12.16 -8.89 -13.53
CA ALA A 198 -13.31 -8.36 -12.79
C ALA A 198 -14.04 -7.24 -13.56
N HIS A 199 -13.30 -6.31 -14.19
CA HIS A 199 -13.90 -5.30 -15.07
C HIS A 199 -14.63 -5.94 -16.26
N THR A 200 -14.09 -7.03 -16.82
CA THR A 200 -14.72 -7.78 -17.90
C THR A 200 -16.02 -8.45 -17.43
N GLU A 201 -16.04 -9.04 -16.24
CA GLU A 201 -17.26 -9.61 -15.66
C GLU A 201 -18.29 -8.52 -15.33
N ALA A 202 -17.86 -7.37 -14.81
CA ALA A 202 -18.73 -6.23 -14.55
C ALA A 202 -19.41 -5.73 -15.85
N MET A 203 -18.67 -5.64 -16.96
CA MET A 203 -19.23 -5.32 -18.27
C MET A 203 -20.28 -6.35 -18.73
N ARG A 204 -20.11 -7.65 -18.43
CA ARG A 204 -21.10 -8.69 -18.77
C ARG A 204 -22.33 -8.68 -17.87
N TYR A 205 -22.14 -8.30 -16.60
CA TYR A 205 -23.19 -8.31 -15.59
C TYR A 205 -24.08 -7.05 -15.64
N CYS A 206 -23.52 -5.92 -16.13
CA CYS A 206 -24.21 -4.65 -16.23
C CYS A 206 -25.46 -4.72 -17.11
N LYS A 207 -26.57 -4.16 -16.61
CA LYS A 207 -27.83 -3.98 -17.34
C LYS A 207 -28.59 -2.75 -16.82
N PRO A 208 -29.43 -2.12 -17.65
CA PRO A 208 -30.30 -1.04 -17.21
C PRO A 208 -31.21 -1.47 -16.03
N GLY A 209 -31.44 -0.54 -15.10
CA GLY A 209 -32.28 -0.76 -13.93
C GLY A 209 -31.57 -1.32 -12.69
N MET A 210 -30.32 -1.73 -12.81
CA MET A 210 -29.44 -2.05 -11.68
C MET A 210 -29.00 -0.80 -10.93
N TYR A 211 -28.54 -0.97 -9.69
CA TYR A 211 -27.83 0.06 -8.94
C TYR A 211 -26.32 -0.07 -9.11
N GLU A 212 -25.60 1.05 -8.98
CA GLU A 212 -24.14 1.09 -9.03
C GLU A 212 -23.47 0.12 -8.02
N PHE A 213 -23.95 0.05 -6.77
CA PHE A 213 -23.44 -0.86 -5.75
C PHE A 213 -23.57 -2.35 -6.13
N GLU A 214 -24.49 -2.72 -7.02
CA GLU A 214 -24.63 -4.11 -7.47
C GLU A 214 -23.44 -4.52 -8.36
N LEU A 215 -22.90 -3.56 -9.13
CA LEU A 215 -21.66 -3.75 -9.90
C LEU A 215 -20.43 -3.70 -9.01
N GLU A 216 -20.41 -2.81 -8.00
CA GLU A 216 -19.36 -2.82 -6.96
C GLU A 216 -19.25 -4.20 -6.30
N ALA A 217 -20.38 -4.80 -5.92
CA ALA A 217 -20.43 -6.14 -5.33
C ALA A 217 -19.91 -7.21 -6.29
N ALA A 218 -20.26 -7.13 -7.58
CA ALA A 218 -19.79 -8.07 -8.60
C ALA A 218 -18.26 -7.98 -8.84
N LEU A 219 -17.70 -6.77 -8.83
CA LEU A 219 -16.26 -6.54 -8.91
C LEU A 219 -15.55 -7.18 -7.71
N PHE A 220 -16.02 -6.89 -6.49
CA PHE A 220 -15.41 -7.43 -5.28
C PHE A 220 -15.51 -8.96 -5.21
N HIS A 221 -16.65 -9.54 -5.61
CA HIS A 221 -16.78 -10.98 -5.75
C HIS A 221 -15.71 -11.56 -6.68
N SER A 222 -15.51 -10.93 -7.85
CA SER A 222 -14.52 -11.38 -8.84
C SER A 222 -13.09 -11.30 -8.29
N PHE A 223 -12.73 -10.21 -7.59
CA PHE A 223 -11.42 -10.09 -6.93
C PHE A 223 -11.21 -11.21 -5.91
N ARG A 224 -12.19 -11.43 -5.03
CA ARG A 224 -12.14 -12.44 -3.97
C ARG A 224 -12.04 -13.86 -4.52
N ALA A 225 -12.85 -14.19 -5.52
CA ALA A 225 -12.84 -15.49 -6.18
C ALA A 225 -11.49 -15.81 -6.82
N ALA A 226 -10.78 -14.78 -7.32
CA ALA A 226 -9.45 -14.93 -7.90
C ALA A 226 -8.30 -14.87 -6.87
N GLY A 227 -8.60 -14.75 -5.57
CA GLY A 227 -7.62 -14.77 -4.49
C GLY A 227 -7.08 -13.40 -4.06
N ALA A 228 -7.60 -12.29 -4.62
CA ALA A 228 -7.29 -10.95 -4.14
C ALA A 228 -8.24 -10.57 -3.00
N GLY A 229 -7.72 -10.68 -1.78
CA GLY A 229 -8.47 -10.48 -0.55
C GLY A 229 -8.66 -9.03 -0.12
N ARG A 230 -8.20 -8.04 -0.88
CA ARG A 230 -8.29 -6.63 -0.49
C ARG A 230 -8.59 -5.78 -1.72
N LEU A 231 -9.28 -4.67 -1.49
CA LEU A 231 -9.42 -3.62 -2.49
C LEU A 231 -8.16 -2.77 -2.44
N GLY A 232 -7.69 -2.32 -3.60
CA GLY A 232 -6.61 -1.33 -3.68
C GLY A 232 -7.02 0.04 -3.11
N TYR A 233 -8.27 0.39 -3.34
CA TYR A 233 -8.95 1.62 -2.91
C TYR A 233 -10.47 1.39 -2.98
N GLY A 234 -11.27 2.30 -2.42
CA GLY A 234 -12.74 2.23 -2.53
C GLY A 234 -13.16 2.33 -3.99
N SER A 235 -13.96 1.38 -4.47
CA SER A 235 -14.39 1.34 -5.87
C SER A 235 -15.27 2.55 -6.20
N ILE A 236 -15.02 3.16 -7.35
CA ILE A 236 -15.88 4.18 -7.95
C ILE A 236 -16.73 3.49 -9.00
N VAL A 237 -18.05 3.52 -8.84
CA VAL A 237 -18.99 3.00 -9.83
C VAL A 237 -19.99 4.11 -10.14
N ALA A 238 -19.70 4.89 -11.17
CA ALA A 238 -20.32 6.18 -11.41
C ALA A 238 -21.08 6.18 -12.75
N SER A 239 -22.40 6.24 -12.68
CA SER A 239 -23.30 6.26 -13.84
C SER A 239 -23.85 7.65 -14.15
N GLY A 240 -24.01 7.96 -15.44
CA GLY A 240 -24.55 9.23 -15.90
C GLY A 240 -23.68 10.41 -15.45
N GLU A 241 -24.30 11.43 -14.85
CA GLU A 241 -23.60 12.63 -14.35
C GLU A 241 -22.59 12.35 -13.22
N ASN A 242 -22.77 11.25 -12.48
CA ASN A 242 -21.83 10.86 -11.41
C ASN A 242 -20.43 10.60 -11.97
N ALA A 243 -20.31 10.18 -13.23
CA ALA A 243 -19.02 9.94 -13.89
C ALA A 243 -18.16 11.22 -14.03
N CYS A 244 -18.74 12.41 -13.81
CA CYS A 244 -18.03 13.68 -13.75
C CYS A 244 -17.46 14.01 -12.36
N ILE A 245 -17.74 13.19 -11.34
CA ILE A 245 -17.23 13.33 -9.97
C ILE A 245 -16.06 12.36 -9.78
N LEU A 246 -14.84 12.88 -9.77
CA LEU A 246 -13.61 12.08 -9.87
C LEU A 246 -13.46 11.00 -8.79
N HIS A 247 -13.89 11.27 -7.56
CA HIS A 247 -13.85 10.32 -6.44
C HIS A 247 -15.26 10.01 -5.92
N TYR A 248 -16.20 9.69 -6.83
CA TYR A 248 -17.55 9.27 -6.47
C TYR A 248 -17.55 7.88 -5.81
N VAL A 249 -17.92 7.82 -4.53
CA VAL A 249 -17.89 6.56 -3.75
C VAL A 249 -19.24 6.20 -3.13
N ASN A 250 -20.31 6.97 -3.42
CA ASN A 250 -21.64 6.67 -2.89
C ASN A 250 -22.22 5.40 -3.54
N ASN A 251 -21.97 5.21 -4.84
CA ASN A 251 -22.37 4.03 -5.61
C ASN A 251 -23.85 3.64 -5.44
N ASP A 252 -24.75 4.62 -5.33
CA ASP A 252 -26.14 4.41 -4.92
C ASP A 252 -27.19 4.83 -5.96
N ARG A 253 -26.77 5.28 -7.15
CA ARG A 253 -27.71 5.67 -8.21
C ARG A 253 -28.20 4.44 -8.98
N LYS A 254 -29.49 4.45 -9.30
CA LYS A 254 -30.09 3.49 -10.23
C LYS A 254 -29.71 3.86 -11.68
N MET A 255 -29.06 2.94 -12.37
CA MET A 255 -28.56 3.12 -13.73
C MET A 255 -29.69 3.00 -14.76
N THR A 256 -29.62 3.81 -15.81
CA THR A 256 -30.59 3.84 -16.91
C THR A 256 -29.93 3.43 -18.23
N GLU A 257 -30.73 3.02 -19.21
CA GLU A 257 -30.23 2.57 -20.52
C GLU A 257 -29.42 3.64 -21.29
N LYS A 258 -29.68 4.92 -21.00
CA LYS A 258 -29.01 6.05 -21.66
C LYS A 258 -27.69 6.44 -21.02
N ASP A 259 -27.38 5.92 -19.84
CA ASP A 259 -26.19 6.31 -19.11
C ASP A 259 -24.92 5.66 -19.71
N LEU A 260 -23.80 6.38 -19.62
CA LEU A 260 -22.50 5.74 -19.49
C LEU A 260 -22.29 5.36 -18.04
N ILE A 261 -21.48 4.32 -17.81
CA ILE A 261 -20.92 4.01 -16.51
C ILE A 261 -19.40 4.07 -16.58
N LEU A 262 -18.79 4.76 -15.63
CA LEU A 262 -17.37 4.77 -15.35
C LEU A 262 -17.12 3.94 -14.09
N ILE A 263 -16.33 2.89 -14.24
CA ILE A 263 -15.86 2.07 -13.12
C ILE A 263 -14.38 2.33 -12.96
N ASP A 264 -13.97 2.81 -11.79
CA ASP A 264 -12.58 2.86 -11.36
C ASP A 264 -12.41 1.96 -10.13
N ALA A 265 -11.73 0.83 -10.34
CA ALA A 265 -11.61 -0.20 -9.32
C ALA A 265 -10.37 -1.06 -9.54
N GLY A 266 -9.77 -1.48 -8.42
CA GLY A 266 -8.50 -2.17 -8.39
C GLY A 266 -8.41 -3.23 -7.31
N ALA A 267 -7.91 -4.41 -7.66
CA ALA A 267 -7.58 -5.45 -6.67
C ALA A 267 -6.23 -5.17 -6.01
N GLU A 268 -6.13 -5.46 -4.70
CA GLU A 268 -4.84 -5.57 -4.02
C GLU A 268 -4.48 -7.05 -3.83
N PHE A 269 -3.35 -7.45 -4.43
CA PHE A 269 -2.77 -8.78 -4.30
C PHE A 269 -1.40 -8.66 -3.63
N GLU A 270 -1.22 -9.27 -2.46
CA GLU A 270 0.08 -9.31 -1.75
C GLU A 270 0.67 -7.91 -1.51
N TYR A 271 -0.18 -6.92 -1.21
CA TYR A 271 0.15 -5.49 -1.02
C TYR A 271 0.52 -4.72 -2.31
N TYR A 272 0.32 -5.32 -3.48
CA TYR A 272 0.45 -4.66 -4.78
C TYR A 272 -0.92 -4.41 -5.38
N THR A 273 -1.17 -3.16 -5.74
CA THR A 273 -2.46 -2.68 -6.25
C THR A 273 -2.38 -2.52 -7.75
N ALA A 274 -3.38 -3.05 -8.45
CA ALA A 274 -3.72 -2.60 -9.79
C ALA A 274 -4.75 -1.47 -9.72
N ASP A 275 -4.75 -0.62 -10.72
CA ASP A 275 -5.62 0.56 -10.81
C ASP A 275 -6.11 0.64 -12.26
N ILE A 276 -7.40 0.42 -12.46
CA ILE A 276 -8.01 0.32 -13.79
C ILE A 276 -9.34 1.06 -13.79
N THR A 277 -9.45 2.01 -14.71
CA THR A 277 -10.71 2.63 -15.09
C THR A 277 -11.24 2.07 -16.41
N ARG A 278 -12.54 1.78 -16.50
CA ARG A 278 -13.26 1.51 -17.75
C ARG A 278 -14.55 2.31 -17.80
N CYS A 279 -14.85 2.85 -18.98
CA CYS A 279 -16.10 3.54 -19.27
C CYS A 279 -16.83 2.85 -20.42
N PHE A 280 -18.11 2.53 -20.24
CA PHE A 280 -18.92 1.81 -21.23
C PHE A 280 -20.41 2.16 -21.06
N PRO A 281 -21.26 1.96 -22.08
CA PRO A 281 -22.70 2.21 -21.96
C PRO A 281 -23.33 1.20 -21.00
N VAL A 282 -24.29 1.66 -20.19
CA VAL A 282 -25.14 0.77 -19.38
C VAL A 282 -26.06 -0.06 -20.27
N GLY A 283 -26.56 0.55 -21.36
CA GLY A 283 -27.17 -0.17 -22.47
C GLY A 283 -26.14 -0.88 -23.37
N ASN A 284 -26.61 -1.59 -24.39
CA ASN A 284 -25.71 -2.38 -25.24
C ASN A 284 -24.93 -1.58 -26.31
N ARG A 285 -25.14 -0.26 -26.41
CA ARG A 285 -24.59 0.58 -27.49
C ARG A 285 -24.26 1.97 -26.98
N PHE A 286 -23.13 2.50 -27.42
CA PHE A 286 -22.82 3.93 -27.29
C PHE A 286 -23.77 4.74 -28.19
N SER A 287 -24.25 5.88 -27.68
CA SER A 287 -24.82 6.92 -28.55
C SER A 287 -23.71 7.52 -29.45
N PRO A 288 -24.06 8.22 -30.54
CA PRO A 288 -23.08 8.95 -31.35
C PRO A 288 -22.20 9.87 -30.51
N GLU A 289 -22.78 10.65 -29.60
CA GLU A 289 -22.09 11.63 -28.75
C GLU A 289 -21.18 10.94 -27.73
N GLN A 290 -21.67 9.88 -27.08
CA GLN A 290 -20.88 9.08 -26.14
C GLN A 290 -19.66 8.45 -26.84
N ARG A 291 -19.86 7.93 -28.06
CA ARG A 291 -18.80 7.34 -28.86
C ARG A 291 -17.75 8.37 -29.25
N GLU A 292 -18.17 9.58 -29.61
CA GLU A 292 -17.26 10.66 -29.99
C GLU A 292 -16.32 11.03 -28.85
N VAL A 293 -16.86 11.29 -27.65
CA VAL A 293 -16.05 11.60 -26.46
C VAL A 293 -15.15 10.42 -26.06
N TYR A 294 -15.69 9.20 -26.09
CA TYR A 294 -14.92 7.99 -25.78
C TYR A 294 -13.70 7.84 -26.70
N GLN A 295 -13.85 8.08 -28.01
CA GLN A 295 -12.77 7.95 -28.96
C GLN A 295 -11.68 9.00 -28.77
N SER A 296 -12.04 10.22 -28.37
CA SER A 296 -11.08 11.26 -28.02
C SER A 296 -10.19 10.86 -26.85
N VAL A 297 -10.80 10.30 -25.79
CA VAL A 297 -10.05 9.80 -24.61
C VAL A 297 -9.21 8.57 -24.97
N LEU A 298 -9.75 7.64 -25.77
CA LEU A 298 -9.04 6.44 -26.19
C LEU A 298 -7.80 6.78 -27.04
N LEU A 299 -7.90 7.78 -27.92
CA LEU A 299 -6.78 8.27 -28.72
C LEU A 299 -5.67 8.79 -27.81
N ALA A 300 -5.99 9.75 -26.93
CA ALA A 300 -5.03 10.32 -25.99
C ALA A 300 -4.37 9.24 -25.12
N GLN A 301 -5.16 8.29 -24.60
CA GLN A 301 -4.65 7.17 -23.79
C GLN A 301 -3.63 6.32 -24.56
N LYS A 302 -3.96 5.90 -25.79
CA LYS A 302 -3.08 5.04 -26.60
C LYS A 302 -1.76 5.73 -26.95
N GLU A 303 -1.81 7.01 -27.31
CA GLU A 303 -0.61 7.78 -27.60
C GLU A 303 0.27 7.97 -26.35
N CYS A 304 -0.35 8.29 -25.21
CA CYS A 304 0.37 8.42 -23.94
C CYS A 304 1.04 7.10 -23.50
N VAL A 305 0.37 5.97 -23.68
CA VAL A 305 0.95 4.65 -23.40
C VAL A 305 2.16 4.38 -24.30
N ALA A 306 2.09 4.72 -25.58
CA ALA A 306 3.22 4.56 -26.51
C ALA A 306 4.42 5.47 -26.17
N MET A 307 4.18 6.61 -25.51
CA MET A 307 5.22 7.50 -25.03
C MET A 307 5.92 7.03 -23.76
N ALA A 308 5.29 6.18 -22.95
CA ALA A 308 5.81 5.74 -21.65
C ALA A 308 7.03 4.80 -21.79
N LYS A 309 8.24 5.39 -21.86
CA LYS A 309 9.51 4.68 -22.01
C LYS A 309 10.67 5.43 -21.34
N PRO A 310 11.82 4.79 -21.08
CA PRO A 310 12.99 5.45 -20.50
C PRO A 310 13.38 6.72 -21.26
N GLY A 311 13.71 7.78 -20.51
CA GLY A 311 14.04 9.11 -21.05
C GLY A 311 12.84 10.04 -21.25
N ARG A 312 11.61 9.60 -20.98
CA ARG A 312 10.41 10.46 -20.94
C ARG A 312 9.98 10.75 -19.51
N THR A 313 9.44 11.93 -19.30
CA THR A 313 8.90 12.39 -18.01
C THR A 313 7.37 12.32 -17.99
N LEU A 314 6.78 12.20 -16.80
CA LEU A 314 5.33 12.27 -16.61
C LEU A 314 4.75 13.60 -17.10
N LYS A 315 5.49 14.70 -16.94
CA LYS A 315 5.06 16.03 -17.40
C LYS A 315 4.93 16.10 -18.92
N GLU A 316 5.88 15.52 -19.67
CA GLU A 316 5.77 15.47 -21.14
C GLU A 316 4.55 14.66 -21.58
N ILE A 317 4.31 13.50 -20.95
CA ILE A 317 3.15 12.64 -21.28
C ILE A 317 1.84 13.36 -20.94
N HIS A 318 1.78 14.03 -19.78
CA HIS A 318 0.61 14.81 -19.37
C HIS A 318 0.32 15.95 -20.35
N ASN A 319 1.34 16.72 -20.73
CA ASN A 319 1.17 17.81 -21.69
C ASN A 319 0.68 17.29 -23.05
N HIS A 320 1.21 16.16 -23.52
CA HIS A 320 0.73 15.52 -24.75
C HIS A 320 -0.75 15.13 -24.65
N ALA A 321 -1.18 14.54 -23.52
CA ALA A 321 -2.59 14.24 -23.29
C ALA A 321 -3.47 15.50 -23.37
N VAL A 322 -3.03 16.60 -22.75
CA VAL A 322 -3.74 17.89 -22.79
C VAL A 322 -3.85 18.42 -24.21
N GLU A 323 -2.77 18.36 -25.00
CA GLU A 323 -2.75 18.79 -26.40
C GLU A 323 -3.74 17.98 -27.26
N VAL A 324 -3.67 16.64 -27.20
CA VAL A 324 -4.58 15.75 -27.95
C VAL A 324 -6.03 15.98 -27.57
N LEU A 325 -6.34 16.04 -26.27
CA LEU A 325 -7.71 16.28 -25.80
C LEU A 325 -8.22 17.66 -26.19
N THR A 326 -7.37 18.69 -26.19
CA THR A 326 -7.73 20.05 -26.64
C THR A 326 -8.11 20.06 -28.12
N GLU A 327 -7.33 19.42 -28.98
CA GLU A 327 -7.65 19.34 -30.41
C GLU A 327 -8.93 18.53 -30.66
N GLU A 328 -9.13 17.45 -29.91
CA GLU A 328 -10.36 16.66 -29.99
C GLU A 328 -11.59 17.45 -29.54
N LEU A 329 -11.51 18.24 -28.47
CA LEU A 329 -12.61 19.11 -28.03
C LEU A 329 -12.96 20.17 -29.09
N LYS A 330 -11.95 20.79 -29.72
CA LYS A 330 -12.16 21.71 -30.86
C LYS A 330 -12.87 21.02 -32.02
N ARG A 331 -12.47 19.79 -32.36
CA ARG A 331 -13.11 18.97 -33.42
C ARG A 331 -14.59 18.71 -33.11
N LEU A 332 -14.91 18.45 -31.83
CA LEU A 332 -16.27 18.24 -31.33
C LEU A 332 -17.08 19.53 -31.16
N LYS A 333 -16.44 20.70 -31.26
CA LYS A 333 -17.06 22.04 -31.06
C LYS A 333 -17.63 22.23 -29.65
N VAL A 334 -16.90 21.73 -28.64
CA VAL A 334 -17.20 21.90 -27.21
C VAL A 334 -16.26 22.93 -26.59
#